data_AF-A0A0Q0WGB5-F1
#
_entry.id   AF-A0A0Q0WGB5-F1
#
_cell.length_a   1.000
_cell.length_b   1.000
_cell.length_c   1.000
_cell.angle_alpha   90.00
_cell.angle_beta   90.00
_cell.angle_gamma   90.00
#
_symmetry.space_group_name_H-M   'P 1'
#
loop_
_entity.id
_entity.type
_entity.pdbx_description
1 polymer ?
#
loop_
_entity_poly.entity_id
_entity_poly.type
_entity_poly.pdbx_seq_one_letter_code
_entity_poly.pdbx_strand_id
1 'polypeptide(L)'
;MKGFTLIEWVVVAAIIAILVLISVPRFMELGDLQDRAVIGANTQLVREALARRVEQTGIGFPEAITADMFPAGRVPERTVGRYRWSYDPATGTVSHNIPE
;
A
#
# COMPACT_ATOMS: atom_id res chain seq x y z
N MET A 1 -41.93 12.17 -28.63
CA MET A 1 -40.61 11.91 -28.03
C MET A 1 -39.57 12.47 -29.00
N LYS A 2 -38.92 13.59 -28.66
CA LYS A 2 -37.81 14.11 -29.49
C LYS A 2 -36.59 13.25 -29.17
N GLY A 3 -36.28 12.33 -30.08
CA GLY A 3 -35.13 11.43 -29.95
C GLY A 3 -33.83 12.21 -30.11
N PHE A 4 -32.87 11.92 -29.24
CA PHE A 4 -31.47 12.30 -29.41
C PHE A 4 -30.99 11.93 -30.82
N THR A 5 -30.22 12.81 -31.45
CA THR A 5 -29.67 12.54 -32.78
C THR A 5 -28.53 11.53 -32.68
N LEU A 6 -28.36 10.68 -33.71
CA LEU A 6 -27.27 9.69 -33.77
C LEU A 6 -25.89 10.34 -33.65
N ILE A 7 -25.73 11.53 -34.23
CA ILE A 7 -24.47 12.30 -34.19
C ILE A 7 -24.10 12.71 -32.76
N GLU A 8 -25.08 12.99 -31.92
CA GLU A 8 -24.85 13.40 -30.54
C GLU A 8 -24.23 12.27 -29.72
N TRP A 9 -24.71 11.04 -29.90
CA TRP A 9 -24.11 9.86 -29.28
C TRP A 9 -22.71 9.57 -29.78
N VAL A 10 -22.45 9.78 -31.08
CA VAL A 10 -21.12 9.58 -31.65
C VAL A 10 -20.12 10.58 -31.06
N VAL A 11 -20.50 11.86 -30.95
CA VAL A 11 -19.64 12.89 -30.36
C VAL A 11 -19.42 12.64 -28.86
N VAL A 12 -20.46 12.28 -28.11
CA VAL A 12 -20.33 11.97 -26.68
C VAL A 12 -19.43 10.75 -26.45
N ALA A 13 -19.61 9.67 -27.22
CA ALA A 13 -18.77 8.48 -27.13
C ALA A 13 -17.31 8.80 -27.50
N ALA A 14 -17.08 9.63 -28.52
CA ALA A 14 -15.74 10.08 -28.91
C ALA A 14 -15.04 10.86 -27.79
N ILE A 15 -15.75 11.78 -27.13
CA ILE A 15 -15.18 12.55 -26.00
C ILE A 15 -14.86 11.62 -24.82
N ILE A 16 -15.77 10.69 -24.48
CA ILE A 16 -15.55 9.72 -23.39
C ILE A 16 -14.32 8.85 -23.68
N ALA A 17 -14.16 8.37 -24.91
CA ALA A 17 -13.00 7.55 -25.28
C ALA A 17 -11.67 8.29 -25.07
N ILE A 18 -11.61 9.58 -25.44
CA ILE A 18 -10.42 10.42 -25.24
C ILE A 18 -10.15 10.60 -23.74
N LEU A 19 -11.19 10.88 -22.94
CA LEU A 19 -11.05 11.05 -21.49
C LEU A 19 -10.57 9.76 -20.79
N VAL A 20 -11.10 8.60 -21.18
CA VAL A 20 -10.69 7.31 -20.63
C VAL A 20 -9.22 7.03 -20.98
N LEU A 21 -8.81 7.27 -22.22
CA LEU A 21 -7.44 7.02 -22.68
C LEU A 21 -6.39 7.75 -21.84
N ILE A 22 -6.65 9.01 -21.47
CA ILE A 22 -5.71 9.81 -20.67
C ILE A 22 -5.85 9.59 -19.16
N SER A 23 -7.03 9.21 -18.66
CA SER A 23 -7.30 9.13 -17.21
C SER A 23 -6.91 7.79 -16.59
N VAL A 24 -7.07 6.69 -17.31
CA VAL A 24 -6.75 5.34 -16.82
C VAL A 24 -5.30 5.18 -16.36
N PRO A 25 -4.25 5.55 -17.14
CA PRO A 25 -2.87 5.34 -16.71
C PRO A 25 -2.55 6.08 -15.41
N ARG A 26 -3.02 7.34 -15.29
CA ARG A 26 -2.83 8.15 -14.09
C ARG A 26 -3.48 7.54 -12.84
N PHE A 27 -4.65 6.91 -13.00
CA PHE A 27 -5.33 6.25 -11.88
C PHE A 27 -4.54 5.03 -11.38
N MET A 28 -3.96 4.24 -12.29
CA MET A 28 -3.15 3.08 -11.93
C MET A 28 -1.87 3.47 -11.18
N GLU A 29 -1.18 4.53 -11.64
CA GLU A 29 0.01 5.07 -10.97
C GLU A 29 -0.31 5.55 -9.55
N LEU A 30 -1.44 6.24 -9.36
CA LEU A 30 -1.85 6.71 -8.03
C LEU A 30 -2.12 5.54 -7.08
N GLY A 31 -2.74 4.46 -7.54
CA GLY A 31 -2.95 3.26 -6.74
C GLY A 31 -1.62 2.64 -6.28
N ASP A 32 -0.67 2.48 -7.20
CA ASP A 32 0.65 1.93 -6.88
C ASP A 32 1.44 2.82 -5.90
N LEU A 33 1.38 4.14 -6.09
CA LEU A 33 1.99 5.10 -5.16
C LEU A 33 1.38 5.03 -3.76
N GLN A 34 0.06 4.86 -3.67
CA GLN A 34 -0.62 4.67 -2.39
C GLN A 34 -0.17 3.37 -1.71
N ASP A 35 -0.18 2.25 -2.43
CA ASP A 35 0.26 0.96 -1.88
C ASP A 35 1.71 1.02 -1.38
N ARG A 36 2.58 1.71 -2.13
CA ARG A 36 3.99 1.92 -1.76
C ARG A 36 4.14 2.83 -0.54
N ALA A 37 3.32 3.86 -0.41
CA ALA A 37 3.32 4.72 0.77
C ALA A 37 2.86 3.96 2.02
N VAL A 38 1.79 3.17 1.89
CA VAL A 38 1.25 2.36 2.99
C VAL A 38 2.23 1.28 3.42
N ILE A 39 2.87 0.55 2.49
CA ILE A 39 3.86 -0.47 2.89
C ILE A 39 5.10 0.17 3.54
N GLY A 40 5.51 1.34 3.08
CA GLY A 40 6.59 2.12 3.70
C GLY A 40 6.25 2.51 5.14
N ALA A 41 5.05 3.03 5.36
CA ALA A 41 4.54 3.36 6.69
C ALA A 41 4.43 2.11 7.59
N ASN A 42 3.88 1.01 7.08
CA ASN A 42 3.78 -0.26 7.83
C ASN A 42 5.16 -0.77 8.25
N THR A 43 6.13 -0.76 7.32
CA THR A 43 7.52 -1.15 7.60
C THR A 43 8.10 -0.30 8.74
N GLN A 44 7.88 1.01 8.71
CA GLN A 44 8.35 1.94 9.72
C GLN A 44 7.70 1.68 11.08
N LEU A 45 6.38 1.47 11.12
CA LEU A 45 5.65 1.12 12.34
C LEU A 45 6.20 -0.16 12.99
N VAL A 46 6.53 -1.17 12.17
CA VAL A 46 7.14 -2.42 12.66
C VAL A 46 8.54 -2.16 13.23
N ARG A 47 9.38 -1.37 12.54
CA ARG A 47 10.72 -1.00 13.06
C ARG A 47 10.63 -0.29 14.41
N GLU A 48 9.72 0.66 14.54
CA GLU A 48 9.52 1.42 15.77
C GLU A 48 8.99 0.54 16.91
N ALA A 49 8.05 -0.37 16.61
CA ALA A 49 7.55 -1.33 17.57
C ALA A 49 8.67 -2.25 18.09
N LEU A 50 9.54 -2.72 17.19
CA LEU A 50 10.70 -3.53 17.54
C LEU A 50 11.70 -2.76 18.41
N ALA A 51 12.04 -1.53 18.02
CA ALA A 51 12.97 -0.68 18.77
C ALA A 51 12.45 -0.42 20.19
N ARG A 52 11.17 -0.04 20.33
CA ARG A 52 10.53 0.16 21.65
C ARG A 52 10.53 -1.12 22.48
N ARG A 53 10.29 -2.28 21.87
CA ARG A 53 10.29 -3.57 22.57
C ARG A 53 11.68 -3.90 23.12
N VAL A 54 12.71 -3.77 22.30
CA VAL A 54 14.10 -4.01 22.72
C VAL A 54 14.48 -3.07 23.86
N GLU A 55 14.08 -1.79 23.78
CA GLU A 55 14.31 -0.80 24.85
C GLU A 55 13.59 -1.18 26.17
N GLN A 56 12.33 -1.61 26.10
CA GLN A 56 11.52 -1.92 27.29
C GLN A 56 11.93 -3.22 27.97
N THR A 57 12.28 -4.25 27.21
CA THR A 57 12.60 -5.57 27.78
C THR A 57 14.09 -5.79 28.01
N GLY A 58 14.97 -5.05 27.32
CA GLY A 58 16.41 -5.33 27.30
C GLY A 58 16.78 -6.69 26.67
N ILE A 59 15.79 -7.41 26.15
CA ILE A 59 15.92 -8.67 25.42
C ILE A 59 16.09 -8.31 23.94
N GLY A 60 16.86 -9.11 23.21
CA GLY A 60 17.06 -8.97 21.77
C GLY A 60 15.75 -9.02 20.96
N PHE A 61 15.90 -8.97 19.64
CA PHE A 61 14.77 -8.96 18.73
C PHE A 61 13.85 -10.19 18.90
N PRO A 62 12.52 -10.02 18.91
CA PRO A 62 11.59 -11.12 19.13
C PRO A 62 11.55 -12.09 17.94
N GLU A 63 11.36 -13.40 18.19
CA GLU A 63 11.25 -14.39 17.11
C GLU A 63 9.99 -14.18 16.23
N ALA A 64 8.94 -13.60 16.81
CA ALA A 64 7.68 -13.32 16.12
C ALA A 64 7.19 -11.90 16.43
N ILE A 65 6.62 -11.25 15.41
CA ILE A 65 5.92 -9.97 15.59
C ILE A 65 4.49 -10.27 16.03
N THR A 66 4.12 -9.76 17.19
CA THR A 66 2.83 -9.98 17.83
C THR A 66 2.04 -8.67 17.97
N ALA A 67 0.72 -8.78 18.10
CA ALA A 67 -0.19 -7.64 18.05
C ALA A 67 -0.05 -6.67 19.24
N ASP A 68 0.41 -7.17 20.39
CA ASP A 68 0.69 -6.40 21.61
C ASP A 68 1.84 -5.40 21.46
N MET A 69 2.70 -5.58 20.45
CA MET A 69 3.78 -4.65 20.15
C MET A 69 3.29 -3.34 19.54
N PHE A 70 2.01 -3.27 19.14
CA PHE A 70 1.42 -2.13 18.44
C PHE A 70 0.31 -1.50 19.28
N PRO A 71 0.25 -0.16 19.37
CA PRO A 71 -0.83 0.55 20.08
C PRO A 71 -2.23 0.21 19.56
N ALA A 72 -2.33 -0.13 18.27
CA ALA A 72 -3.59 -0.49 17.63
C ALA A 72 -4.07 -1.92 17.97
N GLY A 73 -3.30 -2.70 18.74
CA GLY A 73 -3.63 -4.09 19.08
C GLY A 73 -3.70 -5.03 17.87
N ARG A 74 -3.06 -4.65 16.76
CA ARG A 74 -2.97 -5.45 15.54
C ARG A 74 -1.65 -5.21 14.83
N VAL A 75 -1.13 -6.27 14.21
CA VAL A 75 0.05 -6.18 13.36
C VAL A 75 -0.32 -5.44 12.06
N PRO A 76 0.50 -4.48 11.57
CA PRO A 76 0.29 -3.86 10.27
C PRO A 76 0.16 -4.89 9.15
N GLU A 77 -0.65 -4.57 8.15
CA GLU A 77 -0.90 -5.49 7.04
C GLU A 77 0.41 -5.85 6.33
N ARG A 78 0.65 -7.16 6.16
CA ARG A 78 1.90 -7.69 5.61
C ARG A 78 2.02 -7.47 4.11
N THR A 79 0.90 -7.39 3.40
CA THR A 79 0.86 -7.26 1.93
C THR A 79 -0.10 -6.16 1.56
N VAL A 80 0.35 -5.21 0.74
CA VAL A 80 -0.46 -4.08 0.25
C VAL A 80 -0.23 -4.01 -1.25
N GLY A 81 -1.27 -4.29 -2.04
CA GLY A 81 -1.14 -4.48 -3.48
C GLY A 81 -0.09 -5.54 -3.82
N ARG A 82 0.91 -5.14 -4.62
CA ARG A 82 2.07 -5.97 -5.00
C ARG A 82 3.24 -5.93 -4.01
N TYR A 83 3.13 -5.10 -2.97
CA TYR A 83 4.17 -4.92 -1.97
C TYR A 83 3.96 -5.83 -0.75
N ARG A 84 5.05 -6.25 -0.12
CA ARG A 84 5.10 -7.11 1.05
C ARG A 84 6.30 -6.77 1.89
N TRP A 85 6.09 -6.62 3.20
CA TRP A 85 7.20 -6.49 4.15
C TRP A 85 7.55 -7.84 4.79
N SER A 86 8.83 -7.99 5.13
CA SER A 86 9.42 -9.12 5.82
C SER A 86 10.21 -8.64 7.03
N TYR A 87 10.46 -9.58 7.94
CA TYR A 87 11.18 -9.34 9.18
C TYR A 87 12.13 -10.49 9.42
N ASP A 88 13.38 -10.16 9.72
CA ASP A 88 14.41 -11.10 10.14
C ASP A 88 14.66 -10.96 11.66
N PRO A 89 14.30 -11.99 12.47
CA PRO A 89 14.50 -11.95 13.91
C PRO A 89 15.96 -12.05 14.34
N ALA A 90 16.86 -12.58 13.49
CA ALA A 90 18.28 -12.67 13.84
C ALA A 90 18.98 -11.30 13.81
N THR A 91 18.56 -10.44 12.89
CA THR A 91 19.18 -9.12 12.69
C THR A 91 18.30 -7.95 13.14
N GLY A 92 17.02 -8.19 13.39
CA GLY A 92 16.04 -7.14 13.65
C GLY A 92 15.64 -6.35 12.39
N THR A 93 16.08 -6.79 11.21
CA THR A 93 15.86 -6.06 9.97
C THR A 93 14.44 -6.25 9.50
N VAL A 94 13.73 -5.14 9.31
CA VAL A 94 12.47 -5.11 8.54
C VAL A 94 12.83 -4.67 7.12
N SER A 95 12.22 -5.25 6.09
CA SER A 95 12.35 -4.76 4.72
C SER A 95 11.03 -4.94 3.99
N HIS A 96 10.84 -4.24 2.87
CA HIS A 96 9.75 -4.52 1.95
C HIS A 96 10.31 -4.70 0.55
N ASN A 97 9.66 -5.53 -0.26
CA ASN A 97 10.01 -5.67 -1.66
C ASN A 97 9.75 -4.35 -2.39
N ILE A 98 10.61 -4.04 -3.35
CA ILE A 98 10.30 -3.09 -4.42
C ILE A 98 10.07 -3.97 -5.64
N PRO A 99 8.82 -4.22 -6.05
CA PRO A 99 8.56 -4.92 -7.30
C PRO A 99 9.18 -4.11 -8.44
N GLU A 100 9.88 -4.80 -9.33
CA GLU A 100 10.41 -4.23 -10.58
C GLU A 100 9.29 -3.63 -11.45
#